data_AF-A0A1S9B2N2-F1
#
_entry.id   AF-A0A1S9B2N2-F1
#
_cell.length_a   1.000
_cell.length_b   1.000
_cell.length_c   1.000
_cell.angle_alpha   90.00
_cell.angle_beta   90.00
_cell.angle_gamma   90.00
#
_symmetry.space_group_name_H-M   'P 1'
#
loop_
_entity.id
_entity.type
_entity.pdbx_description
1 polymer ?
#
loop_
_entity_poly.entity_id
_entity_poly.type
_entity_poly.pdbx_seq_one_letter_code
_entity_poly.pdbx_strand_id
1 'polypeptide(L)'
;MPTSQSSPHLTWALLLMATFGALLGGWWFFKPSYDISYHTIPGCPQPLTSLMVSQVGHDRGLYLIAGRYAATEPPTQDYVYMGDLSGFDASFQCVVTCENGRLIVNHYEASLKPRPDSGRLTSRRLYSEDWSKLRASGQGTLLEFF
;
A
#
# COMPACT_ATOMS: atom_id res chain seq x y z
N MET A 1 -31.21 2.65 -58.55
CA MET A 1 -30.26 2.88 -57.44
C MET A 1 -30.63 1.91 -56.32
N PRO A 2 -29.82 0.87 -56.03
CA PRO A 2 -30.12 -0.05 -54.94
C PRO A 2 -29.72 0.60 -53.61
N THR A 3 -30.69 0.78 -52.72
CA THR A 3 -30.48 1.19 -51.33
C THR A 3 -29.91 -0.01 -50.55
N SER A 4 -28.65 0.11 -50.16
CA SER A 4 -27.97 -0.85 -49.27
C SER A 4 -28.71 -0.88 -47.92
N GLN A 5 -29.45 -1.95 -47.65
CA GLN A 5 -30.01 -2.23 -46.33
C GLN A 5 -28.89 -2.79 -45.43
N SER A 6 -28.39 -1.96 -44.51
CA SER A 6 -27.53 -2.44 -43.43
C SER A 6 -28.35 -3.32 -42.49
N SER A 7 -27.86 -4.55 -42.25
CA SER A 7 -28.52 -5.50 -41.35
C SER A 7 -28.46 -4.98 -39.91
N PRO A 8 -29.61 -4.83 -39.20
CA PRO A 8 -29.64 -4.30 -37.83
C PRO A 8 -28.87 -5.18 -36.85
N HIS A 9 -28.62 -6.46 -37.17
CA HIS A 9 -27.81 -7.35 -36.33
C HIS A 9 -26.33 -6.96 -36.27
N LEU A 10 -25.80 -6.33 -37.32
CA LEU A 10 -24.39 -5.94 -37.40
C LEU A 10 -24.10 -4.71 -36.53
N THR A 11 -25.05 -3.77 -36.45
CA THR A 11 -24.94 -2.56 -35.63
C THR A 11 -25.02 -2.87 -34.14
N TRP A 12 -25.90 -3.79 -33.71
CA TRP A 12 -25.97 -4.22 -32.31
C TRP A 12 -24.72 -4.96 -31.85
N ALA A 13 -24.14 -5.82 -32.69
CA ALA A 13 -22.91 -6.55 -32.36
C ALA A 13 -21.71 -5.61 -32.17
N LEU A 14 -21.56 -4.60 -33.04
CA LEU A 14 -20.50 -3.60 -32.91
C LEU A 14 -20.68 -2.74 -31.65
N LEU A 15 -21.92 -2.38 -31.31
CA LEU A 15 -22.22 -1.60 -30.10
C LEU A 15 -21.91 -2.38 -28.83
N LEU A 16 -22.25 -3.68 -28.80
CA LEU A 16 -21.93 -4.58 -27.68
C LEU A 16 -20.42 -4.80 -27.54
N MET A 17 -19.69 -4.96 -28.64
CA MET A 17 -18.23 -5.08 -28.60
C MET A 17 -17.56 -3.79 -28.10
N ALA A 18 -18.07 -2.62 -28.52
CA ALA A 18 -17.58 -1.33 -28.05
C ALA A 18 -17.84 -1.12 -26.55
N THR A 19 -19.03 -1.47 -26.05
CA THR A 19 -19.34 -1.36 -24.61
C THR A 19 -18.53 -2.35 -23.78
N PHE A 20 -18.39 -3.60 -24.20
CA PHE A 20 -17.53 -4.57 -23.52
C PHE A 20 -16.06 -4.13 -23.51
N GLY A 21 -15.56 -3.62 -24.64
CA GLY A 21 -14.21 -3.06 -24.72
C GLY A 21 -13.99 -1.89 -23.77
N ALA A 22 -14.97 -0.98 -23.68
CA ALA A 22 -14.92 0.16 -22.76
C ALA A 22 -14.97 -0.28 -21.29
N LEU A 23 -15.79 -1.27 -20.94
CA LEU A 23 -15.89 -1.80 -19.58
C LEU A 23 -14.62 -2.54 -19.15
N LEU A 24 -14.06 -3.38 -20.02
CA LEU A 24 -12.80 -4.09 -19.75
C LEU A 24 -11.62 -3.13 -19.68
N GLY A 25 -11.55 -2.16 -20.60
CA GLY A 25 -10.56 -1.10 -20.60
C GLY A 25 -10.64 -0.27 -19.32
N GLY A 26 -11.84 0.19 -18.97
CA GLY A 26 -12.10 0.91 -17.72
C GLY A 26 -11.65 0.12 -16.50
N TRP A 27 -12.06 -1.14 -16.37
CA TRP A 27 -11.64 -1.98 -15.25
C TRP A 27 -10.11 -2.12 -15.15
N TRP A 28 -9.41 -2.28 -16.29
CA TRP A 28 -7.95 -2.36 -16.29
C TRP A 28 -7.27 -1.07 -15.83
N PHE A 29 -7.85 0.10 -16.13
CA PHE A 29 -7.36 1.40 -15.64
C PHE A 29 -7.66 1.64 -14.17
N PHE A 30 -8.79 1.17 -13.65
CA PHE A 30 -9.21 1.42 -12.27
C PHE A 30 -8.82 0.32 -11.27
N LYS A 31 -8.22 -0.79 -11.72
CA LYS A 31 -7.77 -1.84 -10.81
C LYS A 31 -6.65 -1.30 -9.89
N PRO A 32 -6.67 -1.66 -8.59
CA PRO A 32 -5.57 -1.32 -7.71
C PRO A 32 -4.28 -2.03 -8.14
N SER A 33 -3.16 -1.35 -7.95
CA SER A 33 -1.81 -1.89 -8.06
C SER A 33 -1.24 -2.09 -6.66
N TYR A 34 -0.46 -3.15 -6.50
CA TYR A 34 0.12 -3.56 -5.24
C TYR A 34 1.62 -3.76 -5.43
N ASP A 35 2.43 -3.09 -4.61
CA ASP A 35 3.87 -3.31 -4.55
C ASP A 35 4.23 -3.88 -3.18
N ILE A 36 4.86 -5.06 -3.18
CA ILE A 36 5.18 -5.85 -1.99
C ILE A 36 6.69 -5.92 -1.86
N SER A 37 7.19 -5.46 -0.72
CA SER A 37 8.61 -5.53 -0.37
C SER A 37 8.80 -6.15 1.01
N TYR A 38 9.87 -6.94 1.16
CA TYR A 38 10.20 -7.64 2.39
C TYR A 38 11.46 -7.05 3.01
N HIS A 39 11.38 -6.76 4.31
CA HIS A 39 12.46 -6.12 5.07
C HIS A 39 12.85 -7.03 6.23
N THR A 40 14.16 -7.28 6.36
CA THR A 40 14.69 -7.99 7.53
C THR A 40 15.06 -6.97 8.59
N ILE A 41 14.48 -7.12 9.78
CA ILE A 41 14.71 -6.20 10.90
C ILE A 41 15.69 -6.83 11.88
N PRO A 42 16.86 -6.22 12.12
CA PRO A 42 17.84 -6.76 13.06
C PRO A 42 17.25 -7.01 14.46
N GLY A 43 17.54 -8.19 15.02
CA GLY A 43 17.08 -8.56 16.35
C GLY A 43 15.62 -9.03 16.43
N CYS A 44 14.90 -9.09 15.31
CA CYS A 44 13.51 -9.54 15.28
C CYS A 44 13.35 -10.95 14.68
N PRO A 45 12.50 -11.81 15.29
CA PRO A 45 12.30 -13.18 14.82
C PRO A 45 11.53 -13.25 13.50
N GLN A 46 10.81 -12.19 13.15
CA GLN A 46 9.97 -12.10 11.97
C GLN A 46 10.40 -10.94 11.07
N PRO A 47 10.27 -11.08 9.74
CA PRO A 47 10.47 -9.97 8.83
C PRO A 47 9.31 -8.98 8.94
N LEU A 48 9.47 -7.83 8.31
CA LEU A 48 8.40 -6.88 8.04
C LEU A 48 8.08 -6.92 6.54
N THR A 49 6.81 -6.92 6.17
CA THR A 49 6.37 -6.68 4.79
C THR A 49 5.83 -5.27 4.67
N SER A 50 6.23 -4.53 3.64
CA SER A 50 5.56 -3.31 3.21
C SER A 50 4.72 -3.60 1.97
N LEU A 51 3.45 -3.21 2.00
CA LEU A 51 2.50 -3.32 0.91
C LEU A 51 2.02 -1.91 0.56
N MET A 52 2.49 -1.39 -0.58
CA MET A 52 1.99 -0.13 -1.15
C MET A 52 0.79 -0.44 -2.04
N VAL A 53 -0.31 0.27 -1.82
CA VAL A 53 -1.54 0.16 -2.61
C VAL A 53 -1.74 1.47 -3.34
N SER A 54 -1.90 1.41 -4.66
CA SER A 54 -2.22 2.59 -5.48
C SER A 54 -3.38 2.28 -6.41
N GLN A 55 -4.39 3.16 -6.40
CA GLN A 55 -5.57 3.05 -7.26
C GLN A 55 -5.84 4.40 -7.92
N VAL A 56 -6.13 4.39 -9.22
CA VAL A 56 -6.42 5.61 -9.97
C VAL A 56 -7.67 6.29 -9.38
N GLY A 57 -7.55 7.58 -9.06
CA GLY A 57 -8.63 8.38 -8.45
C GLY A 57 -8.73 8.25 -6.92
N HIS A 58 -7.85 7.48 -6.28
CA HIS A 58 -7.75 7.36 -4.83
C HIS A 58 -6.32 7.62 -4.35
N ASP A 59 -6.18 7.93 -3.07
CA ASP A 59 -4.87 8.12 -2.46
C ASP A 59 -4.10 6.79 -2.37
N ARG A 60 -2.76 6.88 -2.36
CA ARG A 60 -1.94 5.70 -2.09
C ARG A 60 -2.03 5.35 -0.61
N GLY A 61 -2.03 4.06 -0.32
CA GLY A 61 -2.02 3.53 1.03
C GLY A 61 -0.80 2.68 1.28
N LEU A 62 -0.26 2.71 2.49
CA LEU A 62 0.83 1.84 2.91
C LEU A 62 0.39 0.96 4.08
N TYR A 63 0.54 -0.34 3.92
CA TYR A 63 0.47 -1.30 5.01
C TYR A 63 1.87 -1.74 5.37
N LEU A 64 2.22 -1.67 6.66
CA LEU A 64 3.36 -2.38 7.20
C LEU A 64 2.82 -3.55 8.01
N ILE A 65 3.32 -4.75 7.73
CA ILE A 65 2.74 -6.02 8.19
C ILE A 65 3.84 -6.84 8.86
N ALA A 66 3.59 -7.40 10.04
CA ALA A 66 4.55 -8.32 10.66
C ALA A 66 4.51 -9.70 9.99
N GLY A 67 5.66 -10.19 9.55
CA GLY A 67 5.83 -11.44 8.84
C GLY A 67 5.90 -11.26 7.32
N ARG A 68 5.89 -12.39 6.60
CA ARG A 68 5.82 -12.40 5.14
C ARG A 68 4.35 -12.36 4.70
N TYR A 69 4.00 -11.37 3.89
CA TYR A 69 2.70 -11.23 3.27
C TYR A 69 2.84 -11.18 1.75
N ALA A 70 2.11 -12.04 1.04
CA ALA A 70 2.24 -12.18 -0.42
C ALA A 70 0.92 -12.00 -1.18
N ALA A 71 -0.17 -11.69 -0.48
CA ALA A 71 -1.48 -11.53 -1.10
C ALA A 71 -1.67 -10.09 -1.59
N THR A 72 -2.46 -9.94 -2.66
CA THR A 72 -2.83 -8.64 -3.25
C THR A 72 -4.19 -8.16 -2.71
N GLU A 73 -4.41 -8.38 -1.42
CA GLU A 73 -5.59 -7.94 -0.68
C GLU A 73 -5.15 -7.20 0.59
N PRO A 74 -6.03 -6.45 1.26
CA PRO A 74 -5.68 -5.82 2.52
C PRO A 74 -5.42 -6.88 3.61
N PRO A 75 -4.33 -6.75 4.40
CA PRO A 75 -4.08 -7.64 5.53
C PRO A 75 -5.19 -7.52 6.58
N THR A 76 -5.54 -8.63 7.21
CA THR A 76 -6.58 -8.66 8.25
C THR A 76 -6.02 -8.58 9.68
N GLN A 77 -4.72 -8.85 9.86
CA GLN A 77 -4.06 -8.94 11.16
C GLN A 77 -2.64 -8.37 11.11
N ASP A 78 -2.10 -8.01 12.30
CA ASP A 78 -0.70 -7.63 12.52
C ASP A 78 -0.15 -6.52 11.59
N TYR A 79 -0.98 -5.53 11.28
CA TYR A 79 -0.59 -4.42 10.41
C TYR A 79 -0.75 -3.04 11.08
N VAL A 80 0.01 -2.09 10.57
CA VAL A 80 -0.26 -0.66 10.71
C VAL A 80 -0.50 -0.08 9.33
N TYR A 81 -1.49 0.80 9.22
CA TYR A 81 -1.92 1.38 7.95
C TYR A 81 -1.73 2.89 7.95
N MET A 82 -1.26 3.41 6.84
CA MET A 82 -1.28 4.82 6.51
C MET A 82 -2.14 5.01 5.26
N GLY A 83 -3.27 5.71 5.43
CA GLY A 83 -3.98 6.26 4.29
C GLY A 83 -3.35 7.60 3.94
N ASP A 84 -3.42 7.98 2.67
CA ASP A 84 -3.17 9.35 2.21
C ASP A 84 -1.68 9.65 1.89
N LEU A 85 -0.98 8.69 1.28
CA LEU A 85 0.28 8.95 0.57
C LEU A 85 -0.02 9.63 -0.79
N SER A 86 -0.56 10.84 -0.79
CA SER A 86 -0.83 11.59 -2.03
C SER A 86 -0.40 13.05 -1.96
N GLY A 87 -0.13 13.66 -3.12
CA GLY A 87 0.35 15.03 -3.25
C GLY A 87 1.84 15.14 -3.64
N PHE A 88 2.33 16.39 -3.73
CA PHE A 88 3.69 16.71 -4.20
C PHE A 88 4.81 16.28 -3.23
N ASP A 89 4.50 16.05 -1.95
CA ASP A 89 5.45 15.71 -0.89
C ASP A 89 5.06 14.44 -0.11
N ALA A 90 4.33 13.51 -0.74
CA ALA A 90 3.88 12.28 -0.10
C ALA A 90 5.01 11.25 0.08
N SER A 91 6.00 11.61 0.88
CA SER A 91 7.03 10.70 1.37
C SER A 91 6.73 10.32 2.81
N PHE A 92 6.98 9.07 3.14
CA PHE A 92 6.90 8.60 4.51
C PHE A 92 8.19 7.90 4.88
N GLN A 93 8.72 8.30 6.04
CA GLN A 93 9.90 7.71 6.61
C GLN A 93 9.59 7.13 7.99
N CYS A 94 10.05 5.92 8.23
CA CYS A 94 9.98 5.31 9.54
C CYS A 94 11.27 4.54 9.85
N VAL A 95 11.57 4.40 11.13
CA VAL A 95 12.62 3.48 11.61
C VAL A 95 11.96 2.33 12.31
N VAL A 96 12.16 1.12 11.79
CA VAL A 96 11.60 -0.08 12.37
C VAL A 96 12.63 -0.72 13.28
N THR A 97 12.28 -0.84 14.57
CA THR A 97 13.12 -1.48 15.59
C THR A 97 12.46 -2.77 16.10
N CYS A 98 13.24 -3.56 16.83
CA CYS A 98 12.73 -4.74 17.52
C CYS A 98 12.82 -4.57 19.03
N GLU A 99 11.69 -4.71 19.73
CA GLU A 99 11.62 -4.65 21.19
C GLU A 99 10.85 -5.85 21.72
N ASN A 100 11.48 -6.67 22.55
CA ASN A 100 10.86 -7.87 23.14
C ASN A 100 10.24 -8.81 22.09
N GLY A 101 10.88 -8.95 20.93
CA GLY A 101 10.40 -9.77 19.81
C GLY A 101 9.24 -9.15 19.01
N ARG A 102 8.84 -7.92 19.32
CA ARG A 102 7.81 -7.15 18.59
C ARG A 102 8.46 -6.12 17.69
N LEU A 103 7.85 -5.91 16.52
CA LEU A 103 8.25 -4.87 15.60
C LEU A 103 7.65 -3.54 16.04
N ILE A 104 8.49 -2.50 16.16
CA ILE A 104 8.07 -1.16 16.52
C ILE A 104 8.33 -0.24 15.34
N VAL A 105 7.27 0.33 14.77
CA VAL A 105 7.35 1.32 13.69
C VAL A 105 7.45 2.69 14.34
N ASN A 106 8.67 3.25 14.36
CA ASN A 106 8.91 4.59 14.89
C ASN A 106 8.72 5.63 13.78
N HIS A 107 7.98 6.69 14.05
CA HIS A 107 7.69 7.76 13.08
C HIS A 107 7.55 9.12 13.75
N TYR A 108 7.79 10.22 13.02
CA TYR A 108 7.71 11.58 13.56
C TYR A 108 6.34 12.26 13.31
N GLU A 109 5.89 12.29 12.04
CA GLU A 109 4.73 13.11 11.63
C GLU A 109 3.54 12.32 11.07
N ALA A 110 3.72 11.04 10.74
CA ALA A 110 2.62 10.26 10.17
C ALA A 110 1.54 9.90 11.20
N SER A 111 0.29 9.81 10.72
CA SER A 111 -0.82 9.22 11.47
C SER A 111 -0.97 7.76 11.04
N LEU A 112 -0.22 6.88 11.71
CA LEU A 112 -0.38 5.44 11.51
C LEU A 112 -1.58 4.94 12.31
N LYS A 113 -2.44 4.17 11.63
CA LYS A 113 -3.61 3.50 12.20
C LYS A 113 -3.23 2.05 12.49
N PRO A 114 -2.81 1.70 13.71
CA PRO A 114 -2.53 0.33 14.07
C PRO A 114 -3.81 -0.50 14.09
N ARG A 115 -3.73 -1.77 13.72
CA ARG A 115 -4.80 -2.71 14.01
C ARG A 115 -4.88 -2.90 15.54
N PRO A 116 -6.07 -2.74 16.18
CA PRO A 116 -6.21 -2.81 17.63
C PRO A 116 -5.68 -4.11 18.26
N ASP A 117 -5.77 -5.22 17.53
CA ASP A 117 -5.37 -6.56 18.00
C ASP A 117 -3.97 -7.00 17.52
N SER A 118 -3.16 -6.07 17.00
CA SER A 118 -1.80 -6.38 16.53
C SER A 118 -0.87 -6.65 17.71
N GLY A 119 -0.62 -7.94 17.98
CA GLY A 119 0.27 -8.38 19.05
C GLY A 119 1.76 -8.34 18.66
N ARG A 120 2.05 -8.21 17.36
CA ARG A 120 3.40 -8.39 16.78
C ARG A 120 4.00 -7.12 16.19
N LEU A 121 3.16 -6.12 15.91
CA LEU A 121 3.54 -4.84 15.32
C LEU A 121 2.89 -3.69 16.10
N THR A 122 3.66 -2.68 16.45
CA THR A 122 3.14 -1.50 17.15
C THR A 122 3.68 -0.23 16.50
N SER A 123 2.86 0.82 16.48
CA SER A 123 3.27 2.14 16.04
C SER A 123 3.70 2.99 17.22
N ARG A 124 4.82 3.71 17.09
CA ARG A 124 5.29 4.66 18.10
C ARG A 124 5.61 5.99 17.45
N ARG A 125 4.89 7.03 17.83
CA ARG A 125 5.24 8.40 17.47
C ARG A 125 6.40 8.87 18.34
N LEU A 126 7.45 9.39 17.73
CA LEU A 126 8.58 10.01 18.40
C LEU A 126 8.52 11.53 18.26
N TYR A 127 9.12 12.24 19.20
CA TYR A 127 9.37 13.67 19.09
C TYR A 127 10.65 13.94 18.29
N SER A 128 10.85 15.18 17.84
CA SER A 128 11.94 15.56 16.93
C SER A 128 13.33 15.14 17.44
N GLU A 129 13.60 15.32 18.74
CA GLU A 129 14.89 14.93 19.34
C GLU A 129 15.11 13.42 19.33
N ASP A 130 14.13 12.64 19.77
CA ASP A 130 14.22 11.17 19.84
C ASP A 130 14.29 10.56 18.44
N TRP A 131 13.55 11.12 17.49
CA TRP A 131 13.61 10.76 16.08
C TRP A 131 15.02 10.96 15.51
N SER A 132 15.61 12.13 15.75
CA SER A 132 16.96 12.46 15.27
C SER A 132 18.01 11.55 15.90
N LYS A 133 17.92 11.29 17.21
CA LYS A 133 18.82 10.37 17.93
C LYS A 133 18.70 8.94 17.40
N LEU A 134 17.49 8.44 17.19
CA LEU A 134 17.26 7.08 16.69
C LEU A 134 17.81 6.90 15.27
N ARG A 135 17.60 7.89 14.38
CA ARG A 135 18.18 7.84 13.02
C ARG A 135 19.70 7.87 13.06
N ALA A 136 20.29 8.69 13.92
CA ALA A 136 21.75 8.83 14.02
C ALA A 136 22.43 7.61 14.67
N SER A 137 21.73 6.89 15.56
CA SER A 137 22.31 5.75 16.27
C SER A 137 22.48 4.51 15.40
N GLY A 138 21.82 4.45 14.24
CA GLY A 138 21.78 3.25 13.40
C GLY A 138 21.02 2.08 14.04
N GLN A 139 20.26 2.33 15.12
CA GLN A 139 19.44 1.30 15.75
C GLN A 139 18.14 1.11 14.97
N GLY A 140 18.05 -0.01 14.26
CA GLY A 140 16.88 -0.40 13.47
C GLY A 140 17.10 -0.28 11.96
N THR A 141 16.01 -0.37 11.21
CA THR A 141 16.00 -0.27 9.75
C THR A 141 15.22 0.96 9.33
N LEU A 142 15.88 1.92 8.67
CA LEU A 142 15.22 3.07 8.05
C LEU A 142 14.51 2.59 6.78
N LEU A 143 13.21 2.88 6.69
CA LEU A 143 12.38 2.63 5.51
C LEU A 143 11.86 3.96 4.98
N GLU A 144 11.99 4.15 3.68
CA GLU A 144 11.53 5.34 2.97
C GLU A 144 10.58 4.92 1.86
N PHE A 145 9.41 5.56 1.82
CA PHE A 145 8.33 5.27 0.89
C PHE A 145 8.00 6.55 0.14
N PHE A 146 7.83 6.43 -1.19
CA PHE A 146 7.65 7.55 -2.11
C PHE A 146 6.46 7.35 -3.04
#